data_AF-A0A3P7CYY6-F1
#
_entry.id   AF-A0A3P7CYY6-F1
#
_cell.length_a   1.000
_cell.length_b   1.000
_cell.length_c   1.000
_cell.angle_alpha   90.00
_cell.angle_beta   90.00
_cell.angle_gamma   90.00
#
_symmetry.space_group_name_H-M   'P 1'
#
loop_
_entity.id
_entity.type
_entity.pdbx_description
1 polymer ?
#
loop_
_entity_poly.entity_id
_entity_poly.type
_entity_poly.pdbx_seq_one_letter_code
_entity_poly.pdbx_strand_id
1 'polypeptide(L)'
;MLSNRGNVYINASLVLGQNRYVVGQGGQQGLEKERQSTRQIRARASGSDGFGGLRTSQQSFVTVLEFAIVHFDHDPRTPTYIAAETPLPGTVAAFWQMVWEQFAVVIVCLEPDSSLEQVMENCLDSGRDSVDTTTQARYWPPEGCSMYGKFEVRFVSEHSSCGDFIIRSFYLKEVESGETRTITQFHFLKWLEDVPSCDVKTVLDFRRKVNKSFRAKKSPVVVHCIDGSGKTGTYLLIDLVLNRINKGVKELDVAASIEHLRDQRHGMIKSKEQFKFVLASIAEEVNSMLNAVG
;
A
#
# COMPACT_ATOMS: atom_id res chain seq x y z
N MET A 1 -34.69 -23.14 -17.58
CA MET A 1 -33.62 -22.32 -18.22
C MET A 1 -33.96 -20.85 -18.03
N LEU A 2 -32.92 -20.02 -17.82
CA LEU A 2 -32.92 -18.55 -17.58
C LEU A 2 -33.33 -18.14 -16.14
N SER A 3 -32.55 -17.42 -15.33
CA SER A 3 -31.18 -16.88 -15.40
C SER A 3 -30.74 -16.59 -13.94
N ASN A 4 -29.58 -17.10 -13.54
CA ASN A 4 -29.04 -17.09 -12.19
C ASN A 4 -28.36 -15.72 -11.93
N ARG A 5 -29.09 -14.73 -11.39
CA ARG A 5 -28.53 -13.42 -11.02
C ARG A 5 -27.65 -13.60 -9.76
N GLY A 6 -26.34 -13.52 -9.95
CA GLY A 6 -25.34 -13.75 -8.91
C GLY A 6 -25.35 -12.64 -7.86
N ASN A 7 -25.93 -12.92 -6.70
CA ASN A 7 -25.68 -12.12 -5.50
C ASN A 7 -24.22 -12.33 -5.06
N VAL A 8 -23.49 -11.23 -4.84
CA VAL A 8 -22.18 -11.26 -4.18
C VAL A 8 -22.43 -11.20 -2.67
N TYR A 9 -21.94 -12.19 -1.94
CA TYR A 9 -22.05 -12.23 -0.49
C TYR A 9 -20.76 -11.68 0.14
N ILE A 10 -20.89 -10.61 0.94
CA ILE A 10 -19.77 -9.97 1.63
C ILE A 10 -19.90 -10.28 3.13
N ASN A 11 -18.98 -11.06 3.67
CA ASN A 11 -18.80 -11.24 5.11
C ASN A 11 -17.80 -10.19 5.61
N ALA A 12 -18.21 -9.40 6.60
CA ALA A 12 -17.42 -8.31 7.14
C ALA A 12 -17.37 -8.39 8.66
N SER A 13 -16.22 -8.80 9.18
CA SER A 13 -15.86 -8.62 10.57
C SER A 13 -14.43 -8.09 10.71
N LEU A 14 -14.14 -7.38 11.79
CA LEU A 14 -12.82 -6.82 12.08
C LEU A 14 -12.49 -7.12 13.53
N VAL A 15 -11.29 -7.61 13.80
CA VAL A 15 -10.76 -7.69 15.16
C VAL A 15 -9.67 -6.63 15.33
N LEU A 16 -9.81 -5.77 16.34
CA LEU A 16 -8.78 -4.82 16.78
C LEU A 16 -8.51 -5.02 18.27
N GLY A 17 -7.32 -5.48 18.64
CA GLY A 17 -6.99 -5.86 20.01
C GLY A 17 -7.92 -6.96 20.52
N GLN A 18 -8.59 -6.72 21.66
CA GLN A 18 -9.57 -7.66 22.24
C GLN A 18 -10.99 -7.48 21.70
N ASN A 19 -11.24 -6.52 20.81
CA ASN A 19 -12.58 -6.20 20.34
C ASN A 19 -12.84 -6.79 18.95
N ARG A 20 -14.00 -7.44 18.78
CA ARG A 20 -14.52 -7.88 17.48
C ARG A 20 -15.65 -6.94 17.04
N TYR A 21 -15.65 -6.56 15.77
CA TYR A 21 -16.65 -5.73 15.12
C TYR A 21 -17.26 -6.55 13.98
N VAL A 22 -18.59 -6.61 13.89
CA VAL A 22 -19.30 -7.35 12.83
C VAL A 22 -20.27 -6.39 12.16
N VAL A 23 -20.42 -6.48 10.84
CA VAL A 23 -21.48 -5.78 10.11
C VAL A 23 -22.52 -6.82 9.69
N GLY A 24 -23.66 -6.82 10.36
CA GLY A 24 -24.77 -7.74 10.07
C GLY A 24 -25.48 -7.38 8.75
N GLN A 25 -26.01 -8.40 8.07
CA GLN A 25 -26.89 -8.18 6.91
C GLN A 25 -28.14 -7.41 7.35
N GLY A 26 -28.37 -6.23 6.76
CA GLY A 26 -29.58 -5.44 6.96
C GLY A 26 -29.44 -4.28 7.95
N GLY A 27 -28.50 -3.36 7.74
CA GLY A 27 -28.59 -1.96 8.20
C GLY A 27 -28.71 -1.68 9.71
N GLN A 28 -28.81 -2.68 10.58
CA GLN A 28 -28.89 -2.51 12.03
C GLN A 28 -27.55 -2.83 12.68
N GLN A 29 -27.00 -1.81 13.34
CA GLN A 29 -25.74 -1.87 14.08
C GLN A 29 -25.97 -2.65 15.39
N GLY A 30 -25.33 -3.81 15.53
CA GLY A 30 -25.25 -4.56 16.79
C GLY A 30 -23.80 -4.69 17.25
N LEU A 31 -23.52 -4.28 18.49
CA LEU A 31 -22.23 -4.47 19.19
C LEU A 31 -22.30 -5.75 20.00
N GLU A 32 -21.58 -6.80 19.62
CA GLU A 32 -21.35 -7.96 20.50
C GLU A 32 -19.91 -7.91 21.05
N LYS A 33 -19.80 -7.73 22.37
CA LYS A 33 -18.54 -7.89 23.11
C LYS A 33 -18.42 -9.36 23.53
N GLU A 34 -17.62 -10.13 22.81
CA GLU A 34 -17.28 -11.48 23.25
C GLU A 34 -16.00 -11.45 24.12
N ARG A 35 -16.13 -11.78 25.41
CA ARG A 35 -14.98 -12.03 26.30
C ARG A 35 -14.50 -13.46 26.07
N GLN A 36 -13.32 -13.66 25.50
CA GLN A 36 -12.66 -14.97 25.50
C GLN A 36 -11.39 -15.00 26.35
N SER A 37 -11.31 -16.08 27.13
CA SER A 37 -10.34 -16.40 28.17
C SER A 37 -9.01 -16.86 27.57
N THR A 38 -7.91 -16.26 28.01
CA THR A 38 -6.53 -16.60 27.62
C THR A 38 -6.11 -17.95 28.20
N ARG A 39 -5.82 -18.95 27.36
CA ARG A 39 -4.95 -20.09 27.71
C ARG A 39 -3.67 -20.01 26.89
N GLN A 40 -2.56 -19.68 27.57
CA GLN A 40 -1.21 -19.76 27.02
C GLN A 40 -0.80 -21.22 26.84
N ILE A 41 -0.27 -21.58 25.67
CA ILE A 41 0.55 -22.78 25.49
C ILE A 41 1.96 -22.32 25.12
N ARG A 42 2.90 -22.62 26.01
CA ARG A 42 4.35 -22.42 25.86
C ARG A 42 4.90 -23.68 25.19
N ALA A 43 5.64 -23.56 24.10
CA ALA A 43 6.48 -24.65 23.59
C ALA A 43 7.94 -24.18 23.55
N ARG A 44 8.79 -24.92 24.28
CA ARG A 44 10.25 -24.86 24.26
C ARG A 44 10.77 -25.53 23.00
N ALA A 45 11.85 -25.01 22.42
CA ALA A 45 12.73 -25.79 21.56
C ALA A 45 14.18 -25.57 22.01
N SER A 46 14.85 -26.66 22.35
CA SER A 46 16.27 -26.79 22.63
C SER A 46 16.81 -27.92 21.75
N GLY A 47 17.92 -27.69 21.07
CA GLY A 47 18.65 -28.73 20.33
C GLY A 47 19.69 -28.13 19.39
N SER A 48 20.96 -28.31 19.74
CA SER A 48 22.18 -27.88 19.04
C SER A 48 22.71 -28.94 18.06
N ASP A 49 23.67 -28.49 17.25
CA ASP A 49 24.68 -29.23 16.46
C ASP A 49 24.21 -29.91 15.17
N GLY A 50 24.87 -29.83 14.00
CA GLY A 50 26.10 -29.18 13.55
C GLY A 50 26.53 -29.78 12.18
N PHE A 51 27.42 -29.07 11.47
CA PHE A 51 28.27 -29.48 10.32
C PHE A 51 27.77 -29.43 8.85
N GLY A 52 28.61 -28.78 8.03
CA GLY A 52 28.98 -29.25 6.68
C GLY A 52 28.44 -28.46 5.49
N GLY A 53 29.23 -27.53 4.94
CA GLY A 53 28.82 -26.63 3.86
C GLY A 53 28.75 -27.23 2.45
N LEU A 54 28.00 -26.53 1.59
CA LEU A 54 28.25 -26.42 0.15
C LEU A 54 27.61 -25.13 -0.35
N ARG A 55 28.44 -24.27 -0.96
CA ARG A 55 28.03 -23.06 -1.68
C ARG A 55 27.22 -23.46 -2.92
N THR A 56 26.00 -22.93 -3.05
CA THR A 56 25.44 -22.55 -4.36
C THR A 56 24.39 -21.46 -4.16
N SER A 57 24.58 -20.38 -4.90
CA SER A 57 23.73 -19.21 -5.13
C SER A 57 22.20 -19.45 -5.01
N GLN A 58 21.59 -18.98 -3.92
CA GLN A 58 20.14 -18.75 -3.81
C GLN A 58 19.84 -17.93 -2.54
N GLN A 59 20.23 -16.66 -2.53
CA GLN A 59 19.85 -15.74 -1.46
C GLN A 59 19.92 -14.29 -1.94
N SER A 60 19.05 -13.98 -2.88
CA SER A 60 18.69 -12.60 -3.22
C SER A 60 17.19 -12.66 -3.41
N PHE A 61 16.42 -11.80 -2.73
CA PHE A 61 15.01 -11.40 -2.99
C PHE A 61 14.11 -11.21 -1.76
N VAL A 62 14.58 -11.37 -0.51
CA VAL A 62 13.72 -11.09 0.66
C VAL A 62 14.42 -10.21 1.70
N THR A 63 14.68 -8.96 1.35
CA THR A 63 14.82 -7.88 2.36
C THR A 63 14.56 -6.54 1.67
N VAL A 64 13.31 -6.18 1.42
CA VAL A 64 13.02 -4.80 0.98
C VAL A 64 12.91 -3.91 2.21
N LEU A 65 14.02 -3.79 2.95
CA LEU A 65 14.26 -2.84 4.04
C LEU A 65 13.28 -2.93 5.24
N GLU A 66 13.66 -2.42 6.42
CA GLU A 66 12.77 -2.45 7.61
C GLU A 66 11.45 -1.70 7.38
N PHE A 67 11.41 -0.81 6.38
CA PHE A 67 10.29 0.10 6.11
C PHE A 67 9.35 -0.33 4.98
N ALA A 68 9.59 -1.44 4.27
CA ALA A 68 8.73 -1.87 3.17
C ALA A 68 8.52 -3.39 3.08
N ILE A 69 7.33 -3.81 2.64
CA ILE A 69 6.98 -5.23 2.53
C ILE A 69 6.29 -5.49 1.19
N VAL A 70 6.76 -6.53 0.49
CA VAL A 70 6.16 -7.01 -0.76
C VAL A 70 4.91 -7.82 -0.44
N HIS A 71 3.76 -7.39 -0.96
CA HIS A 71 2.49 -8.07 -0.78
C HIS A 71 2.11 -8.90 -2.02
N PHE A 72 1.57 -10.08 -1.75
CA PHE A 72 1.04 -11.01 -2.75
C PHE A 72 -0.47 -11.19 -2.54
N ASP A 73 -1.24 -11.20 -3.64
CA ASP A 73 -2.69 -11.52 -3.60
C ASP A 73 -2.92 -13.03 -3.73
N HIS A 74 -3.00 -13.54 -4.97
CA HIS A 74 -3.37 -14.94 -5.22
C HIS A 74 -2.20 -15.81 -5.71
N ASP A 75 -1.33 -15.28 -6.58
CA ASP A 75 -0.13 -15.99 -7.02
C ASP A 75 1.08 -15.51 -6.19
N PRO A 76 1.65 -16.37 -5.32
CA PRO A 76 2.82 -16.02 -4.51
C PRO A 76 4.08 -15.75 -5.34
N ARG A 77 4.05 -15.98 -6.66
CA ARG A 77 5.15 -15.70 -7.59
C ARG A 77 5.01 -14.35 -8.29
N THR A 78 3.91 -13.62 -8.07
CA THR A 78 3.68 -12.31 -8.67
C THR A 78 3.41 -11.27 -7.58
N PRO A 79 4.40 -10.44 -7.23
CA PRO A 79 4.19 -9.38 -6.26
C PRO A 79 3.15 -8.40 -6.81
N THR A 80 2.17 -8.07 -5.99
CA THR A 80 1.07 -7.19 -6.39
C THR A 80 1.33 -5.76 -5.92
N TYR A 81 1.81 -5.62 -4.67
CA TYR A 81 2.09 -4.33 -4.06
C TYR A 81 3.40 -4.35 -3.30
N ILE A 82 3.94 -3.17 -3.04
CA ILE A 82 4.92 -2.93 -1.98
C ILE A 82 4.29 -1.92 -1.03
N ALA A 83 3.98 -2.34 0.19
CA ALA A 83 3.52 -1.43 1.24
C ALA A 83 4.75 -0.85 1.92
N ALA A 84 4.94 0.47 1.82
CA ALA A 84 6.14 1.16 2.31
C ALA A 84 5.79 2.33 3.23
N GLU A 85 6.70 2.67 4.13
CA GLU A 85 6.67 3.93 4.86
C GLU A 85 7.05 5.10 3.94
N THR A 86 6.50 6.28 4.21
CA THR A 86 6.94 7.49 3.53
C THR A 86 8.42 7.71 3.86
N PRO A 87 9.28 7.93 2.85
CA PRO A 87 10.70 8.10 3.08
C PRO A 87 11.00 9.21 4.10
N LEU A 88 12.00 8.98 4.92
CA LEU A 88 12.64 9.97 5.76
C LEU A 88 13.86 10.53 5.01
N PRO A 89 14.42 11.69 5.41
CA PRO A 89 15.58 12.26 4.75
C PRO A 89 16.75 11.26 4.55
N GLY A 90 17.02 10.44 5.57
CA GLY A 90 18.07 9.41 5.52
C GLY A 90 17.73 8.15 4.71
N THR A 91 16.47 7.93 4.33
CA THR A 91 16.01 6.71 3.64
C THR A 91 15.55 6.94 2.21
N VAL A 92 15.58 8.19 1.71
CA VAL A 92 15.18 8.52 0.32
C VAL A 92 15.96 7.75 -0.74
N ALA A 93 17.29 7.62 -0.58
CA ALA A 93 18.10 6.85 -1.53
C ALA A 93 17.71 5.36 -1.55
N ALA A 94 17.43 4.79 -0.37
CA ALA A 94 17.01 3.40 -0.23
C ALA A 94 15.60 3.17 -0.81
N PHE A 95 14.71 4.16 -0.72
CA PHE A 95 13.40 4.13 -1.38
C PHE A 95 13.53 4.05 -2.91
N TRP A 96 14.38 4.88 -3.53
CA TRP A 96 14.61 4.80 -4.97
C TRP A 96 15.32 3.52 -5.39
N GLN A 97 16.23 3.01 -4.56
CA GLN A 97 16.84 1.70 -4.77
C GLN A 97 15.79 0.58 -4.78
N MET A 98 14.85 0.57 -3.84
CA MET A 98 13.73 -0.37 -3.84
C MET A 98 12.90 -0.26 -5.12
N VAL A 99 12.51 0.95 -5.52
CA VAL A 99 11.72 1.18 -6.75
C VAL A 99 12.45 0.58 -7.95
N TRP A 100 13.77 0.77 -8.02
CA TRP A 100 14.62 0.21 -9.07
C TRP A 100 14.70 -1.32 -9.02
N GLU A 101 15.11 -1.91 -7.90
CA GLU A 101 15.34 -3.36 -7.79
C GLU A 101 14.06 -4.18 -7.96
N GLN A 102 12.91 -3.62 -7.56
CA GLN A 102 11.61 -4.28 -7.68
C GLN A 102 10.91 -4.01 -9.02
N PHE A 103 11.58 -3.31 -9.95
CA PHE A 103 11.01 -2.94 -11.25
C PHE A 103 9.68 -2.21 -11.15
N ALA A 104 9.46 -1.48 -10.05
CA ALA A 104 8.23 -0.74 -9.83
C ALA A 104 8.21 0.51 -10.70
N VAL A 105 7.15 0.68 -11.49
CA VAL A 105 6.95 1.87 -12.34
C VAL A 105 5.77 2.73 -11.89
N VAL A 106 5.03 2.29 -10.87
CA VAL A 106 3.90 3.03 -10.30
C VAL A 106 4.10 3.20 -8.80
N ILE A 107 3.95 4.44 -8.33
CA ILE A 107 3.99 4.81 -6.92
C ILE A 107 2.66 5.46 -6.55
N VAL A 108 2.10 5.11 -5.41
CA VAL A 108 0.91 5.72 -4.79
C VAL A 108 1.35 6.38 -3.48
N CYS A 109 1.30 7.71 -3.44
CA CYS A 109 1.55 8.52 -2.26
C CYS A 109 0.21 8.90 -1.62
N LEU A 110 -0.02 8.44 -0.38
CA LEU A 110 -1.24 8.73 0.39
C LEU A 110 -1.01 9.78 1.48
N GLU A 111 0.18 10.35 1.57
CA GLU A 111 0.44 11.50 2.43
C GLU A 111 0.03 12.79 1.74
N PRO A 112 -0.57 13.74 2.47
CA PRO A 112 -0.86 15.04 1.91
C PRO A 112 0.45 15.82 1.69
N ASP A 113 0.45 16.66 0.66
CA ASP A 113 1.67 17.41 0.28
C ASP A 113 2.19 18.31 1.41
N SER A 114 1.30 18.81 2.27
CA SER A 114 1.65 19.61 3.45
C SER A 114 2.45 18.87 4.52
N SER A 115 2.46 17.54 4.48
CA SER A 115 3.21 16.70 5.42
C SER A 115 4.61 16.34 4.91
N LEU A 116 4.97 16.73 3.69
CA LEU A 116 6.23 16.37 3.03
C LEU A 116 7.17 17.57 2.92
N GLU A 117 8.36 17.44 3.47
CA GLU A 117 9.40 18.46 3.42
C GLU A 117 10.46 18.15 2.36
N GLN A 118 10.93 19.18 1.66
CA GLN A 118 11.97 19.01 0.66
C GLN A 118 13.28 18.57 1.33
N VAL A 119 13.87 17.47 0.85
CA VAL A 119 15.23 17.09 1.28
C VAL A 119 16.21 18.13 0.76
N MET A 120 16.90 18.82 1.66
CA MET A 120 18.02 19.68 1.31
C MET A 120 19.28 18.84 1.10
N GLU A 121 20.03 19.08 0.02
CA GLU A 121 21.26 18.34 -0.33
C GLU A 121 22.29 18.32 0.83
N ASN A 122 22.33 19.38 1.64
CA ASN A 122 23.27 19.54 2.75
C ASN A 122 22.97 18.63 3.97
N CYS A 123 21.81 17.96 4.02
CA CYS A 123 21.43 17.06 5.12
C CYS A 123 22.01 15.65 4.97
N LEU A 124 22.58 15.31 3.81
CA LEU A 124 23.13 13.98 3.56
C LEU A 124 24.61 13.85 3.97
N ASP A 125 25.36 14.96 3.97
CA ASP A 125 26.82 14.99 4.22
C ASP A 125 27.25 15.70 5.52
N SER A 126 26.33 16.39 6.20
CA SER A 126 26.66 17.09 7.44
C SER A 126 26.40 16.16 8.62
N GLY A 127 27.45 15.65 9.26
CA GLY A 127 27.40 14.92 10.54
C GLY A 127 26.88 15.77 11.71
N ARG A 128 25.70 16.37 11.56
CA ARG A 128 24.96 17.06 12.60
C ARG A 128 24.24 15.99 13.42
N ASP A 129 24.42 16.03 14.73
CA ASP A 129 23.86 15.13 15.75
C ASP A 129 22.31 15.14 15.87
N SER A 130 21.60 15.62 14.85
CA SER A 130 20.14 15.59 14.77
C SER A 130 19.71 15.50 13.30
N VAL A 131 19.94 14.34 12.68
CA VAL A 131 19.17 13.99 11.48
C VAL A 131 17.71 14.01 11.90
N ASP A 132 16.90 14.84 11.26
CA ASP A 132 15.46 14.81 11.45
C ASP A 132 14.95 13.43 11.00
N THR A 133 14.61 12.61 11.98
CA THR A 133 14.13 11.24 11.81
C THR A 133 12.61 11.16 11.85
N THR A 134 11.94 12.30 12.01
CA THR A 134 10.49 12.36 12.22
C THR A 134 9.74 12.98 11.06
N THR A 135 10.40 13.90 10.35
CA THR A 135 9.79 14.61 9.23
C THR A 135 9.85 13.78 7.96
N GLN A 136 8.72 13.73 7.26
CA GLN A 136 8.60 12.97 6.04
C GLN A 136 9.23 13.73 4.87
N ALA A 137 10.01 13.03 4.07
CA ALA A 137 10.73 13.62 2.95
C ALA A 137 9.90 13.60 1.67
N ARG A 138 9.87 14.74 0.98
CA ARG A 138 9.57 14.83 -0.44
C ARG A 138 10.74 14.21 -1.20
N TYR A 139 10.56 12.96 -1.61
CA TYR A 139 11.57 12.14 -2.28
C TYR A 139 11.70 12.41 -3.78
N TRP A 140 11.11 13.49 -4.29
CA TRP A 140 11.17 13.87 -5.70
C TRP A 140 11.54 15.35 -5.87
N PRO A 141 12.15 15.72 -7.00
CA PRO A 141 12.38 17.12 -7.32
C PRO A 141 11.07 17.82 -7.71
N PRO A 142 10.81 19.06 -7.26
CA PRO A 142 9.67 19.84 -7.74
C PRO A 142 9.82 20.24 -9.22
N GLU A 143 11.06 20.40 -9.69
CA GLU A 143 11.41 20.72 -11.07
C GLU A 143 12.83 20.21 -11.39
N GLY A 144 13.16 20.07 -12.68
CA GLY A 144 14.49 19.63 -13.08
C GLY A 144 14.83 18.21 -12.63
N CYS A 145 15.98 18.02 -11.99
CA CYS A 145 16.42 16.72 -11.49
C CYS A 145 17.14 16.83 -10.14
N SER A 146 17.09 15.77 -9.35
CA SER A 146 17.84 15.62 -8.09
C SER A 146 18.50 14.26 -8.00
N MET A 147 19.62 14.20 -7.28
CA MET A 147 20.38 12.98 -7.02
C MET A 147 19.96 12.36 -5.69
N TYR A 148 19.66 11.06 -5.69
CA TYR A 148 19.37 10.27 -4.50
C TYR A 148 20.23 9.00 -4.50
N GLY A 149 21.39 9.06 -3.85
CA GLY A 149 22.42 8.03 -3.99
C GLY A 149 22.89 7.91 -5.45
N LYS A 150 22.83 6.71 -6.03
CA LYS A 150 23.21 6.45 -7.43
C LYS A 150 22.11 6.71 -8.47
N PHE A 151 20.98 7.29 -8.05
CA PHE A 151 19.82 7.50 -8.90
C PHE A 151 19.60 8.99 -9.19
N GLU A 152 19.56 9.36 -10.47
CA GLU A 152 19.05 10.67 -10.91
C GLU A 152 17.53 10.53 -11.13
N VAL A 153 16.75 11.34 -10.43
CA VAL A 153 15.30 11.46 -10.64
C VAL A 153 15.04 12.78 -11.31
N ARG A 154 14.42 12.74 -12.48
CA ARG A 154 14.07 13.93 -13.27
C ARG A 154 12.56 14.09 -13.33
N PHE A 155 12.07 15.26 -12.96
CA PHE A 155 10.68 15.64 -13.14
C PHE A 155 10.36 15.85 -14.62
N VAL A 156 9.26 15.28 -15.10
CA VAL A 156 8.84 15.36 -16.50
C VAL A 156 7.55 16.14 -16.63
N SER A 157 6.50 15.74 -15.90
CA SER A 157 5.21 16.40 -15.97
C SER A 157 4.41 16.21 -14.70
N GLU A 158 3.46 17.12 -14.50
CA GLU A 158 2.44 17.05 -13.47
C GLU A 158 1.07 17.32 -14.10
N HIS A 159 0.09 16.49 -13.73
CA HIS A 159 -1.31 16.66 -14.12
C HIS A 159 -2.18 16.60 -12.87
N SER A 160 -2.88 17.69 -12.57
CA SER A 160 -3.83 17.75 -11.46
C SER A 160 -5.25 17.40 -11.94
N SER A 161 -5.99 16.64 -11.12
CA SER A 161 -7.39 16.30 -11.38
C SER A 161 -8.26 16.87 -10.28
N CYS A 162 -8.97 17.96 -10.56
CA CYS A 162 -9.93 18.61 -9.65
C CYS A 162 -9.37 19.02 -8.26
N GLY A 163 -8.05 18.99 -8.06
CA GLY A 163 -7.41 19.34 -6.79
C GLY A 163 -7.45 18.24 -5.71
N ASP A 164 -7.96 17.05 -6.02
CA ASP A 164 -8.03 15.94 -5.06
C ASP A 164 -6.79 15.04 -5.09
N PHE A 165 -6.22 14.87 -6.28
CA PHE A 165 -4.97 14.15 -6.48
C PHE A 165 -4.21 14.68 -7.68
N ILE A 166 -2.92 14.38 -7.66
CA ILE A 166 -1.93 14.78 -8.66
C ILE A 166 -1.29 13.53 -9.25
N ILE A 167 -1.00 13.56 -10.55
CA ILE A 167 -0.24 12.52 -11.25
C ILE A 167 1.05 13.15 -11.76
N ARG A 168 2.20 12.60 -11.35
CA ARG A 168 3.52 13.01 -11.81
C ARG A 168 4.19 11.94 -12.63
N SER A 169 4.94 12.36 -13.64
CA SER A 169 5.84 11.49 -14.39
C SER A 169 7.28 11.86 -14.10
N PHE A 170 8.11 10.85 -13.88
CA PHE A 170 9.55 11.00 -13.65
C PHE A 170 10.34 10.12 -14.61
N TYR A 171 11.54 10.56 -14.97
CA TYR A 171 12.58 9.67 -15.47
C TYR A 171 13.53 9.32 -14.31
N LEU A 172 13.61 8.03 -14.00
CA LEU A 172 14.55 7.46 -13.05
C LEU A 172 15.72 6.86 -13.82
N LYS A 173 16.93 7.35 -13.56
CA LYS A 173 18.17 6.86 -14.18
C LYS A 173 19.11 6.33 -13.12
N GLU A 174 19.59 5.10 -13.28
CA GLU A 174 20.75 4.62 -12.54
C GLU A 174 22.03 5.12 -13.25
N VAL A 175 22.82 5.93 -12.56
CA VAL A 175 23.90 6.69 -13.20
C VAL A 175 25.01 5.81 -13.76
N GLU A 176 25.36 4.73 -13.05
CA GLU A 176 26.46 3.83 -13.42
C GLU A 176 26.12 3.01 -14.67
N SER A 177 24.92 2.41 -14.72
CA SER A 177 24.50 1.60 -15.87
C SER A 177 23.98 2.45 -17.03
N GLY A 178 23.52 3.68 -16.75
CA GLY A 178 22.87 4.55 -17.72
C GLY A 178 21.45 4.11 -18.09
N GLU A 179 20.94 3.02 -17.51
CA GLU A 179 19.58 2.55 -17.72
C GLU A 179 18.56 3.58 -17.22
N THR A 180 17.44 3.70 -17.92
CA THR A 180 16.37 4.64 -17.56
C THR A 180 15.01 3.97 -17.50
N ARG A 181 14.14 4.46 -16.62
CA ARG A 181 12.76 4.00 -16.45
C ARG A 181 11.82 5.19 -16.26
N THR A 182 10.64 5.11 -16.85
CA THR A 182 9.57 6.07 -16.57
C THR A 182 8.79 5.61 -15.36
N ILE A 183 8.66 6.50 -14.37
CA ILE A 183 7.92 6.26 -13.14
C ILE A 183 6.70 7.18 -13.12
N THR A 184 5.53 6.63 -12.81
CA THR A 184 4.30 7.41 -12.59
C THR A 184 3.94 7.41 -11.11
N GLN A 185 3.95 8.59 -10.50
CA GLN A 185 3.47 8.78 -9.13
C GLN A 185 2.03 9.30 -9.14
N PHE A 186 1.17 8.64 -8.39
CA PHE A 186 -0.18 9.05 -8.07
C PHE A 186 -0.20 9.56 -6.62
N HIS A 187 -0.39 10.85 -6.41
CA HIS A 187 -0.33 11.49 -5.09
C HIS A 187 -1.72 11.98 -4.70
N PHE A 188 -2.32 11.34 -3.70
CA PHE A 188 -3.64 11.67 -3.19
C PHE A 188 -3.55 12.72 -2.08
N LEU A 189 -4.18 13.90 -2.26
CA LEU A 189 -3.97 15.05 -1.39
C LEU A 189 -4.95 15.14 -0.22
N LYS A 190 -6.13 14.49 -0.33
CA LYS A 190 -7.25 14.65 0.60
C LYS A 190 -7.33 13.59 1.70
N TRP A 191 -6.20 12.95 2.02
CA TRP A 191 -6.12 11.95 3.10
C TRP A 191 -5.38 12.54 4.31
N LEU A 192 -6.00 13.53 4.95
CA LEU A 192 -5.40 14.32 6.03
C LEU A 192 -5.37 13.58 7.36
N GLU A 193 -6.40 12.79 7.62
CA GLU A 193 -6.62 12.10 8.89
C GLU A 193 -6.58 10.57 8.69
N ASP A 194 -7.22 9.86 9.60
CA ASP A 194 -7.33 8.40 9.59
C ASP A 194 -8.13 7.86 8.37
N VAL A 195 -9.11 8.63 7.88
CA VAL A 195 -9.88 8.39 6.65
C VAL A 195 -9.83 9.62 5.73
N PRO A 196 -10.06 9.45 4.41
CA PRO A 196 -10.13 10.57 3.47
C PRO A 196 -11.22 11.57 3.86
N SER A 197 -10.94 12.87 3.73
CA SER A 197 -11.92 13.95 3.99
C SER A 197 -12.82 14.27 2.80
N CYS A 198 -12.71 13.49 1.72
CA CYS A 198 -13.46 13.62 0.48
C CYS A 198 -14.49 12.49 0.33
N ASP A 199 -15.32 12.60 -0.72
CA ASP A 199 -16.27 11.55 -1.06
C ASP A 199 -15.57 10.24 -1.43
N VAL A 200 -16.19 9.12 -1.06
CA VAL A 200 -15.74 7.76 -1.41
C VAL A 200 -15.48 7.62 -2.91
N LYS A 201 -16.32 8.26 -3.74
CA LYS A 201 -16.17 8.28 -5.20
C LYS A 201 -14.81 8.81 -5.66
N THR A 202 -14.28 9.83 -4.99
CA THR A 202 -12.96 10.40 -5.31
C THR A 202 -11.84 9.38 -5.14
N VAL A 203 -11.90 8.57 -4.08
CA VAL A 203 -10.93 7.47 -3.86
C VAL A 203 -11.08 6.37 -4.91
N LEU A 204 -12.32 6.02 -5.27
CA LEU A 204 -12.61 5.03 -6.31
C LEU A 204 -12.12 5.52 -7.69
N ASP A 205 -12.31 6.78 -8.02
CA ASP A 205 -11.80 7.39 -9.26
C ASP A 205 -10.28 7.43 -9.31
N PHE A 206 -9.64 7.81 -8.20
CA PHE A 206 -8.19 7.73 -8.05
C PHE A 206 -7.68 6.31 -8.28
N ARG A 207 -8.28 5.32 -7.60
CA ARG A 207 -7.98 3.90 -7.77
C ARG A 207 -8.13 3.45 -9.22
N ARG A 208 -9.22 3.81 -9.90
CA ARG A 208 -9.44 3.46 -11.32
C ARG A 208 -8.34 4.04 -12.22
N LYS A 209 -7.85 5.26 -11.95
CA LYS A 209 -6.71 5.83 -12.68
C LYS A 209 -5.42 5.08 -12.42
N VAL A 210 -5.12 4.75 -11.15
CA VAL A 210 -3.96 3.91 -10.78
C VAL A 210 -4.00 2.56 -11.50
N ASN A 211 -5.16 1.92 -11.58
CA ASN A 211 -5.34 0.61 -12.21
C ASN A 211 -5.35 0.62 -13.74
N LYS A 212 -5.62 1.77 -14.36
CA LYS A 212 -5.46 1.98 -15.80
C LYS A 212 -4.03 2.36 -16.20
N SER A 213 -3.17 2.70 -15.23
CA SER A 213 -1.76 3.03 -15.51
C SER A 213 -1.01 1.84 -16.10
N PHE A 214 -0.07 2.12 -17.00
CA PHE A 214 0.82 1.10 -17.53
C PHE A 214 1.62 0.43 -16.42
N ARG A 215 1.71 -0.90 -16.48
CA ARG A 215 2.56 -1.72 -15.59
C ARG A 215 3.20 -2.83 -16.41
N ALA A 216 4.51 -3.01 -16.25
CA ALA A 216 5.19 -4.18 -16.78
C ALA A 216 4.72 -5.45 -16.05
N LYS A 217 4.90 -6.61 -16.69
CA LYS A 217 4.59 -7.91 -16.08
C LYS A 217 5.42 -8.08 -14.81
N LYS A 218 4.78 -8.44 -13.69
CA LYS A 218 5.41 -8.58 -12.35
C LYS A 218 5.99 -7.27 -11.76
N SER A 219 5.60 -6.10 -12.25
CA SER A 219 5.88 -4.82 -11.59
C SER A 219 4.86 -4.59 -10.48
N PRO A 220 5.24 -4.62 -9.19
CA PRO A 220 4.33 -4.25 -8.11
C PRO A 220 4.04 -2.75 -8.14
N VAL A 221 2.95 -2.36 -7.49
CA VAL A 221 2.66 -0.94 -7.19
C VAL A 221 3.23 -0.63 -5.81
N VAL A 222 4.10 0.38 -5.72
CA VAL A 222 4.52 0.91 -4.42
C VAL A 222 3.39 1.75 -3.88
N VAL A 223 2.90 1.45 -2.67
CA VAL A 223 1.88 2.23 -1.97
C VAL A 223 2.46 2.61 -0.62
N HIS A 224 2.48 3.91 -0.33
CA HIS A 224 3.03 4.40 0.93
C HIS A 224 2.17 5.44 1.62
N CYS A 225 2.30 5.45 2.94
CA CYS A 225 1.79 6.44 3.88
C CYS A 225 2.80 6.56 5.04
N ILE A 226 2.51 7.31 6.11
CA ILE A 226 3.46 7.55 7.22
C ILE A 226 4.15 6.28 7.69
N ASP A 227 3.36 5.26 7.98
CA ASP A 227 3.80 4.00 8.57
C ASP A 227 3.64 2.80 7.62
N GLY A 228 3.28 3.04 6.35
CA GLY A 228 2.98 1.99 5.37
C GLY A 228 1.88 1.01 5.76
N SER A 229 1.00 1.35 6.71
CA SER A 229 0.06 0.40 7.32
C SER A 229 -1.38 0.92 7.44
N GLY A 230 -1.58 2.15 7.92
CA GLY A 230 -2.92 2.74 8.12
C GLY A 230 -3.65 3.05 6.82
N LYS A 231 -3.32 4.20 6.20
CA LYS A 231 -3.87 4.62 4.89
C LYS A 231 -3.52 3.61 3.80
N THR A 232 -2.29 3.11 3.81
CA THR A 232 -1.81 2.08 2.88
C THR A 232 -2.64 0.81 2.97
N GLY A 233 -2.85 0.26 4.17
CA GLY A 233 -3.68 -0.94 4.34
C GLY A 233 -5.13 -0.72 3.95
N THR A 234 -5.68 0.46 4.23
CA THR A 234 -7.02 0.85 3.81
C THR A 234 -7.15 0.85 2.28
N TYR A 235 -6.22 1.50 1.58
CA TYR A 235 -6.18 1.54 0.12
C TYR A 235 -5.97 0.14 -0.49
N LEU A 236 -5.01 -0.63 0.02
CA LEU A 236 -4.73 -1.98 -0.46
C LEU A 236 -5.92 -2.91 -0.29
N LEU A 237 -6.64 -2.84 0.84
CA LEU A 237 -7.81 -3.68 1.06
C LEU A 237 -8.95 -3.35 0.11
N ILE A 238 -9.22 -2.06 -0.15
CA ILE A 238 -10.20 -1.63 -1.16
C ILE A 238 -9.80 -2.21 -2.52
N ASP A 239 -8.54 -2.04 -2.91
CA ASP A 239 -8.08 -2.50 -4.23
C ASP A 239 -8.15 -4.02 -4.37
N LEU A 240 -7.68 -4.75 -3.35
CA LEU A 240 -7.69 -6.20 -3.30
C LEU A 240 -9.11 -6.77 -3.46
N VAL A 241 -10.06 -6.29 -2.63
CA VAL A 241 -11.43 -6.81 -2.63
C VAL A 241 -12.14 -6.48 -3.93
N LEU A 242 -12.03 -5.24 -4.42
CA LEU A 242 -12.65 -4.85 -5.69
C LEU A 242 -12.05 -5.58 -6.89
N ASN A 243 -10.75 -5.87 -6.88
CA ASN A 243 -10.12 -6.71 -7.91
C ASN A 243 -10.65 -8.14 -7.88
N ARG A 244 -10.91 -8.72 -6.70
CA ARG A 244 -11.53 -10.05 -6.59
C ARG A 244 -12.97 -10.06 -7.10
N ILE A 245 -13.77 -9.02 -6.79
CA ILE A 245 -15.12 -8.83 -7.36
C ILE A 245 -15.05 -8.80 -8.89
N ASN A 246 -14.17 -7.97 -9.45
CA ASN A 246 -14.00 -7.85 -10.91
C ASN A 246 -13.56 -9.15 -11.58
N LYS A 247 -12.85 -10.03 -10.87
CA LYS A 247 -12.47 -11.37 -11.32
C LYS A 247 -13.60 -12.41 -11.16
N GLY A 248 -14.77 -12.02 -10.67
CA GLY A 248 -15.95 -12.87 -10.54
C GLY A 248 -16.04 -13.68 -9.25
N VAL A 249 -15.26 -13.33 -8.21
CA VAL A 249 -15.37 -13.95 -6.88
C VAL A 249 -16.74 -13.59 -6.27
N LYS A 250 -17.54 -14.60 -5.94
CA LYS A 250 -18.93 -14.44 -5.47
C LYS A 250 -19.07 -14.34 -3.95
N GLU A 251 -18.12 -14.90 -3.22
CA GLU A 251 -18.10 -14.87 -1.76
C GLU A 251 -16.80 -14.23 -1.30
N LEU A 252 -16.93 -13.13 -0.55
CA LEU A 252 -15.80 -12.34 -0.10
C LEU A 252 -15.82 -12.26 1.42
N ASP A 253 -14.76 -12.76 2.01
CA ASP A 253 -14.47 -12.55 3.42
C ASP A 253 -13.48 -11.39 3.54
N VAL A 254 -14.00 -10.22 3.90
CA VAL A 254 -13.19 -9.01 4.09
C VAL A 254 -12.34 -9.15 5.36
N ALA A 255 -12.80 -9.89 6.37
CA ALA A 255 -12.04 -10.16 7.58
C ALA A 255 -10.80 -10.99 7.27
N ALA A 256 -10.98 -12.09 6.54
CA ALA A 256 -9.88 -12.94 6.09
C ALA A 256 -8.91 -12.17 5.18
N SER A 257 -9.43 -11.22 4.38
CA SER A 257 -8.58 -10.34 3.55
C SER A 257 -7.73 -9.38 4.38
N ILE A 258 -8.22 -8.92 5.54
CA ILE A 258 -7.44 -8.11 6.49
C ILE A 258 -6.38 -8.96 7.17
N GLU A 259 -6.74 -10.16 7.64
CA GLU A 259 -5.80 -11.10 8.25
C GLU A 259 -4.66 -11.43 7.28
N HIS A 260 -4.99 -11.70 6.01
CA HIS A 260 -4.00 -11.91 4.94
C HIS A 260 -3.05 -10.73 4.74
N LEU A 261 -3.53 -9.49 4.85
CA LEU A 261 -2.66 -8.31 4.80
C LEU A 261 -1.80 -8.20 6.07
N ARG A 262 -2.35 -8.53 7.25
CA ARG A 262 -1.67 -8.44 8.55
C ARG A 262 -0.60 -9.51 8.75
N ASP A 263 -0.79 -10.68 8.17
CA ASP A 263 0.21 -11.75 8.14
C ASP A 263 1.47 -11.34 7.35
N GLN A 264 1.31 -10.44 6.39
CA GLN A 264 2.41 -9.91 5.58
C GLN A 264 3.02 -8.65 6.21
N ARG A 265 2.19 -7.69 6.67
CA ARG A 265 2.64 -6.48 7.36
C ARG A 265 1.79 -6.21 8.58
N HIS A 266 2.40 -6.15 9.76
CA HIS A 266 1.67 -5.86 10.99
C HIS A 266 0.99 -4.48 10.93
N GLY A 267 -0.16 -4.33 11.61
CA GLY A 267 -0.82 -3.04 11.77
C GLY A 267 -1.61 -2.54 10.55
N MET A 268 -1.78 -3.37 9.51
CA MET A 268 -2.64 -3.05 8.37
C MET A 268 -4.08 -2.82 8.83
N ILE A 269 -4.66 -1.67 8.46
CA ILE A 269 -5.96 -1.16 8.91
C ILE A 269 -5.96 -1.00 10.44
N LYS A 270 -5.76 0.23 10.91
CA LYS A 270 -5.52 0.56 12.32
C LYS A 270 -6.78 0.85 13.13
N SER A 271 -7.86 1.28 12.47
CA SER A 271 -9.06 1.77 13.15
C SER A 271 -10.35 1.17 12.61
N LYS A 272 -11.43 1.37 13.38
CA LYS A 272 -12.79 1.02 12.96
C LYS A 272 -13.28 1.92 11.83
N GLU A 273 -12.84 3.17 11.84
CA GLU A 273 -13.20 4.20 10.86
C GLU A 273 -12.63 3.86 9.49
N GLN A 274 -11.36 3.44 9.43
CA GLN A 274 -10.74 2.90 8.21
C GLN A 274 -11.49 1.68 7.68
N PHE A 275 -11.85 0.74 8.55
CA PHE A 275 -12.62 -0.44 8.13
C PHE A 275 -14.02 -0.09 7.60
N LYS A 276 -14.74 0.83 8.27
CA LYS A 276 -16.02 1.33 7.77
C LYS A 276 -15.87 2.00 6.41
N PHE A 277 -14.80 2.78 6.22
CA PHE A 277 -14.51 3.44 4.95
C PHE A 277 -14.27 2.43 3.82
N VAL A 278 -13.57 1.33 4.10
CA VAL A 278 -13.39 0.22 3.14
C VAL A 278 -14.75 -0.35 2.73
N LEU A 279 -15.62 -0.67 3.69
CA LEU A 279 -16.93 -1.24 3.40
C LEU A 279 -17.81 -0.27 2.59
N ALA A 280 -17.80 1.02 2.93
CA ALA A 280 -18.50 2.05 2.17
C ALA A 280 -17.98 2.12 0.72
N SER A 281 -16.65 2.04 0.54
CA SER A 281 -16.01 2.04 -0.78
C SER A 281 -16.39 0.83 -1.62
N ILE A 282 -16.44 -0.36 -1.01
CA ILE A 282 -16.86 -1.59 -1.70
C ILE A 282 -18.33 -1.49 -2.11
N ALA A 283 -19.22 -1.06 -1.19
CA ALA A 283 -20.64 -0.92 -1.46
C ALA A 283 -20.92 0.09 -2.59
N GLU A 284 -20.25 1.25 -2.57
CA GLU A 284 -20.39 2.28 -3.61
C GLU A 284 -19.94 1.75 -4.99
N GLU A 285 -18.80 1.07 -5.07
CA GLU A 285 -18.32 0.52 -6.34
C GLU A 285 -19.27 -0.57 -6.87
N VAL A 286 -19.73 -1.50 -6.01
CA VAL A 286 -20.67 -2.56 -6.42
C VAL A 286 -21.98 -1.95 -6.91
N ASN A 287 -22.51 -0.95 -6.21
CA ASN A 287 -23.71 -0.23 -6.65
C ASN A 287 -23.48 0.46 -8.01
N SER A 288 -22.32 1.09 -8.21
CA SER A 288 -21.96 1.69 -9.49
C SER A 288 -21.85 0.66 -10.61
N MET A 289 -21.30 -0.53 -10.36
CA MET A 289 -21.24 -1.63 -11.34
C MET A 289 -22.64 -2.14 -11.72
N LEU A 290 -23.53 -2.30 -10.73
CA LEU A 290 -24.91 -2.76 -10.98
C LEU A 290 -25.70 -1.76 -11.82
N ASN A 291 -25.54 -0.45 -11.54
CA ASN A 291 -26.24 0.61 -12.27
C ASN A 291 -25.69 0.83 -13.69
N ALA A 292 -24.43 0.44 -13.97
CA ALA A 292 -23.85 0.54 -15.31
C ALA A 292 -24.29 -0.60 -16.26
N VAL A 293 -24.90 -1.66 -15.71
CA VAL A 293 -25.35 -2.86 -16.46
C VAL A 293 -26.87 -2.87 -16.65
N GLY A 294 -27.61 -2.02 -15.94
CA GLY A 294 -29.07 -1.85 -16.07
C GLY A 294 -29.45 -0.75 -17.05
#